data_AF-A0A0N9I268-F1
#
_entry.id   AF-A0A0N9I268-F1
#
_cell.length_a   1.000
_cell.length_b   1.000
_cell.length_c   1.000
_cell.angle_alpha   90.00
_cell.angle_beta   90.00
_cell.angle_gamma   90.00
#
_symmetry.space_group_name_H-M   'P 1'
#
loop_
_entity.id
_entity.type
_entity.pdbx_description
1 polymer ?
#
loop_
_entity_poly.entity_id
_entity_poly.type
_entity_poly.pdbx_seq_one_letter_code
_entity_poly.pdbx_strand_id
1 'polypeptide(L)'
;MTHPDFLTGFTGPYTPSGRSALISAPPWHYAGQVMSLELEFARDAAQSLLPHSFTATGEGAAHFCDWQFTTDGTELLDPVYAQYKEHIVLVEAERSGQRVFYCPFIYVDQDLSLARGWLQGWPKKIGSVWITRSYELEHPAAAPHRAGVRLGASLAVKDRRLAEAAITLTGEPAEPIGFLAAPTYGQVATPTLLGGTPDRGTPTTARALVSDKLIGTAHGATGELRFHPSPRDEVSLLEPERVVRASTCTVALTVVGAGR
;
A
#
# COMPACT_ATOMS: atom_id res chain seq x y z
N MET A 1 6.94 -0.01 45.46
CA MET A 1 7.36 0.26 44.07
C MET A 1 6.83 1.62 43.71
N THR A 2 7.69 2.54 43.26
CA THR A 2 7.25 3.85 42.74
C THR A 2 6.51 3.63 41.43
N HIS A 3 5.31 4.18 41.31
CA HIS A 3 4.58 4.19 40.03
C HIS A 3 5.39 5.01 39.01
N PRO A 4 5.51 4.56 37.75
CA PRO A 4 6.25 5.30 36.75
C PRO A 4 5.47 6.55 36.32
N ASP A 5 6.18 7.62 35.99
CA ASP A 5 5.59 8.86 35.45
C ASP A 5 4.94 8.63 34.07
N PHE A 6 5.40 7.62 33.32
CA PHE A 6 4.87 7.22 32.02
C PHE A 6 4.80 5.70 31.86
N LEU A 7 3.81 5.22 31.10
CA LEU A 7 3.65 3.80 30.76
C LEU A 7 4.45 3.45 29.48
N THR A 8 4.72 2.16 29.30
CA THR A 8 5.55 1.61 28.21
C THR A 8 4.72 1.28 26.96
N GLY A 9 5.32 1.40 25.78
CA GLY A 9 4.75 0.96 24.49
C GLY A 9 5.21 1.84 23.33
N PHE A 10 5.38 1.28 22.14
CA PHE A 10 5.72 2.07 20.94
C PHE A 10 4.52 2.90 20.46
N THR A 11 3.33 2.31 20.56
CA THR A 11 2.04 2.97 20.33
C THR A 11 1.10 2.70 21.50
N GLY A 12 -0.01 3.41 21.57
CA GLY A 12 -1.06 3.11 22.54
C GLY A 12 -1.74 1.75 22.27
N PRO A 13 -2.42 1.16 23.27
CA PRO A 13 -2.44 1.57 24.67
C PRO A 13 -1.10 1.33 25.39
N TYR A 14 -0.65 2.34 26.13
CA TYR A 14 0.54 2.24 26.97
C TYR A 14 0.22 1.48 28.25
N THR A 15 1.07 0.52 28.62
CA THR A 15 0.87 -0.37 29.79
C THR A 15 2.20 -0.59 30.51
N PRO A 16 2.23 -1.11 31.76
CA PRO A 16 3.50 -1.31 32.46
C PRO A 16 4.51 -2.15 31.68
N SER A 17 4.06 -3.20 30.97
CA SER A 17 4.91 -4.06 30.14
C SER A 17 5.03 -3.62 28.68
N GLY A 18 4.16 -2.72 28.21
CA GLY A 18 4.08 -2.33 26.80
C GLY A 18 3.49 -3.38 25.85
N ARG A 19 3.13 -4.56 26.35
CA ARG A 19 2.62 -5.67 25.51
C ARG A 19 1.30 -5.37 24.81
N SER A 20 0.52 -4.43 25.32
CA SER A 20 -0.76 -4.04 24.72
C SER A 20 -0.63 -3.00 23.62
N ALA A 21 0.57 -2.48 23.34
CA ALA A 21 0.78 -1.54 22.24
C ALA A 21 0.23 -2.13 20.93
N LEU A 22 -0.52 -1.33 20.17
CA LEU A 22 -1.16 -1.79 18.94
C LEU A 22 -0.14 -2.36 17.95
N ILE A 23 1.00 -1.66 17.81
CA ILE A 23 2.15 -2.08 17.01
C ILE A 23 3.45 -1.90 17.78
N SER A 24 4.39 -2.82 17.56
CA SER A 24 5.79 -2.75 18.00
C SER A 24 6.64 -1.88 17.07
N ALA A 25 7.80 -1.44 17.55
CA ALA A 25 8.77 -0.72 16.71
C ALA A 25 9.33 -1.64 15.60
N PRO A 26 9.78 -1.08 14.46
CA PRO A 26 10.50 -1.84 13.43
C PRO A 26 11.77 -2.55 13.98
N PRO A 27 12.32 -3.57 13.29
CA PRO A 27 12.04 -3.95 11.91
C PRO A 27 10.68 -4.64 11.71
N TRP A 28 10.08 -4.36 10.57
CA TRP A 28 8.80 -4.89 10.14
C TRP A 28 9.00 -5.67 8.85
N HIS A 29 8.81 -6.99 8.89
CA HIS A 29 9.03 -7.87 7.75
C HIS A 29 7.71 -8.16 7.03
N TYR A 30 7.74 -8.13 5.71
CA TYR A 30 6.58 -8.34 4.86
C TYR A 30 6.92 -9.35 3.77
N ALA A 31 5.95 -10.21 3.45
CA ALA A 31 5.95 -11.04 2.25
C ALA A 31 4.53 -11.06 1.67
N GLY A 32 4.37 -11.02 0.36
CA GLY A 32 3.04 -10.99 -0.23
C GLY A 32 3.00 -11.21 -1.73
N GLN A 33 1.79 -11.42 -2.23
CA GLN A 33 1.48 -11.41 -3.65
C GLN A 33 0.99 -10.01 -4.05
N VAL A 34 1.48 -9.49 -5.17
CA VAL A 34 1.16 -8.15 -5.66
C VAL A 34 0.69 -8.24 -7.11
N MET A 35 -0.55 -7.84 -7.36
CA MET A 35 -1.05 -7.48 -8.69
C MET A 35 -0.79 -6.00 -8.93
N SER A 36 -0.08 -5.67 -10.01
CA SER A 36 0.30 -4.30 -10.36
C SER A 36 -0.26 -3.92 -11.71
N LEU A 37 -0.73 -2.68 -11.85
CA LEU A 37 -1.14 -2.07 -13.11
C LEU A 37 -0.39 -0.75 -13.27
N GLU A 38 0.28 -0.57 -14.39
CA GLU A 38 0.88 0.71 -14.80
C GLU A 38 -0.17 1.52 -15.56
N LEU A 39 -0.30 2.80 -15.21
CA LEU A 39 -1.45 3.63 -15.54
C LEU A 39 -1.00 4.94 -16.18
N GLU A 40 -1.83 5.44 -17.09
CA GLU A 40 -1.81 6.83 -17.56
C GLU A 40 -3.05 7.55 -17.02
N PHE A 41 -2.85 8.77 -16.54
CA PHE A 41 -3.90 9.63 -15.99
C PHE A 41 -3.85 11.01 -16.64
N ALA A 42 -4.97 11.76 -16.51
CA ALA A 42 -4.95 13.20 -16.75
C ALA A 42 -3.94 13.87 -15.81
N ARG A 43 -2.85 14.41 -16.38
CA ARG A 43 -1.71 14.97 -15.62
C ARG A 43 -2.12 16.03 -14.60
N ASP A 44 -3.08 16.90 -14.94
CA ASP A 44 -3.54 17.96 -14.05
C ASP A 44 -4.30 17.41 -12.83
N ALA A 45 -5.10 16.36 -13.03
CA ALA A 45 -5.78 15.67 -11.95
C ALA A 45 -4.77 15.00 -11.01
N ALA A 46 -3.76 14.33 -11.59
CA ALA A 46 -2.66 13.74 -10.81
C ALA A 46 -1.86 14.80 -10.03
N GLN A 47 -1.52 15.93 -10.66
CA GLN A 47 -0.79 17.03 -10.03
C GLN A 47 -1.55 17.65 -8.86
N SER A 48 -2.89 17.71 -8.91
CA SER A 48 -3.72 18.27 -7.84
C SER A 48 -3.60 17.53 -6.50
N LEU A 49 -3.14 16.27 -6.54
CA LEU A 49 -2.97 15.41 -5.38
C LEU A 49 -1.53 15.40 -4.82
N LEU A 50 -0.62 16.15 -5.46
CA LEU A 50 0.79 16.19 -5.10
C LEU A 50 1.15 17.44 -4.30
N PRO A 51 2.05 17.35 -3.30
CA PRO A 51 2.67 18.52 -2.71
C PRO A 51 3.51 19.29 -3.74
N HIS A 52 3.66 20.61 -3.57
CA HIS A 52 4.38 21.49 -4.50
C HIS A 52 5.83 21.08 -4.84
N SER A 53 6.46 20.26 -4.00
CA SER A 53 7.82 19.74 -4.27
C SER A 53 7.86 18.61 -5.29
N PHE A 54 6.72 18.22 -5.86
CA PHE A 54 6.58 17.14 -6.83
C PHE A 54 5.88 17.64 -8.10
N THR A 55 6.36 17.17 -9.24
CA THR A 55 5.78 17.46 -10.56
C THR A 55 5.28 16.17 -11.18
N ALA A 56 3.97 16.01 -11.37
CA ALA A 56 3.37 14.80 -11.95
C ALA A 56 3.86 14.58 -13.39
N THR A 57 4.08 13.32 -13.77
CA THR A 57 4.45 12.94 -15.15
C THR A 57 3.21 12.66 -16.02
N GLY A 58 2.08 12.29 -15.39
CA GLY A 58 0.91 11.74 -16.08
C GLY A 58 0.86 10.21 -16.05
N GLU A 59 1.92 9.57 -15.53
CA GLU A 59 1.97 8.14 -15.30
C GLU A 59 1.75 7.81 -13.82
N GLY A 60 1.52 6.53 -13.54
CA GLY A 60 1.54 6.01 -12.19
C GLY A 60 1.23 4.52 -12.13
N ALA A 61 0.77 4.07 -10.97
CA ALA A 61 0.49 2.66 -10.76
C ALA A 61 -0.63 2.43 -9.75
N ALA A 62 -1.33 1.31 -9.91
CA ALA A 62 -2.19 0.76 -8.88
C ALA A 62 -1.73 -0.65 -8.50
N HIS A 63 -1.84 -0.97 -7.22
CA HIS A 63 -1.48 -2.28 -6.69
C HIS A 63 -2.62 -2.86 -5.88
N PHE A 64 -2.82 -4.18 -5.99
CA PHE A 64 -3.61 -4.97 -5.06
C PHE A 64 -2.70 -6.03 -4.45
N CYS A 65 -2.60 -6.06 -3.13
CA CYS A 65 -1.66 -6.90 -2.41
C CYS A 65 -2.37 -7.82 -1.41
N ASP A 66 -1.88 -9.05 -1.28
CA ASP A 66 -2.20 -9.96 -0.17
C ASP A 66 -0.91 -10.14 0.65
N TRP A 67 -0.87 -9.51 1.82
CA TRP A 67 0.32 -9.40 2.65
C TRP A 67 0.28 -10.35 3.84
N GLN A 68 1.47 -10.82 4.21
CA GLN A 68 1.80 -11.41 5.48
C GLN A 68 2.93 -10.59 6.12
N PHE A 69 2.78 -10.31 7.41
CA PHE A 69 3.64 -9.45 8.23
C PHE A 69 4.17 -10.22 9.43
N THR A 70 5.38 -9.88 9.88
CA THR A 70 5.91 -10.34 11.16
C THR A 70 6.98 -9.39 11.71
N THR A 71 7.19 -9.46 13.03
CA THR A 71 8.40 -8.92 13.66
C THR A 71 9.37 -10.06 13.99
N ASP A 72 9.24 -10.69 15.14
CA ASP A 72 10.11 -11.78 15.61
C ASP A 72 9.68 -13.18 15.15
N GLY A 73 8.56 -13.29 14.44
CA GLY A 73 8.00 -14.54 13.92
C GLY A 73 6.73 -14.97 14.66
N THR A 74 6.44 -14.40 15.83
CA THR A 74 5.30 -14.80 16.65
C THR A 74 3.96 -14.49 15.98
N GLU A 75 3.86 -13.40 15.22
CA GLU A 75 2.63 -13.05 14.50
C GLU A 75 2.27 -14.09 13.43
N LEU A 76 3.24 -14.83 12.88
CA LEU A 76 2.98 -15.87 11.89
C LEU A 76 2.18 -17.05 12.46
N LEU A 77 2.21 -17.25 13.78
CA LEU A 77 1.40 -18.25 14.47
C LEU A 77 -0.03 -17.79 14.72
N ASP A 78 -0.32 -16.50 14.54
CA ASP A 78 -1.64 -15.90 14.70
C ASP A 78 -2.00 -15.03 13.48
N PRO A 79 -2.44 -15.64 12.36
CA PRO A 79 -2.55 -14.97 11.07
C PRO A 79 -3.51 -13.78 11.04
N VAL A 80 -4.40 -13.62 12.03
CA VAL A 80 -5.26 -12.42 12.16
C VAL A 80 -4.46 -11.15 12.45
N TYR A 81 -3.25 -11.27 13.01
CA TYR A 81 -2.30 -10.16 13.23
C TYR A 81 -1.25 -10.04 12.13
N ALA A 82 -0.95 -11.15 11.43
CA ALA A 82 0.04 -11.17 10.36
C ALA A 82 -0.54 -10.82 8.98
N GLN A 83 -1.80 -11.14 8.68
CA GLN A 83 -2.33 -11.04 7.32
C GLN A 83 -3.21 -9.82 7.13
N TYR A 84 -3.05 -9.16 5.98
CA TYR A 84 -3.91 -8.07 5.54
C TYR A 84 -3.87 -7.92 4.03
N LYS A 85 -4.89 -7.31 3.44
CA LYS A 85 -4.93 -6.95 2.03
C LYS A 85 -4.84 -5.45 1.86
N GLU A 86 -4.32 -5.03 0.72
CA GLU A 86 -4.00 -3.62 0.49
C GLU A 86 -4.28 -3.23 -0.96
N HIS A 87 -4.80 -2.02 -1.15
CA HIS A 87 -4.89 -1.37 -2.45
C HIS A 87 -4.12 -0.05 -2.40
N ILE A 88 -3.14 0.13 -3.29
CA ILE A 88 -2.26 1.30 -3.34
C ILE A 88 -2.47 2.00 -4.67
N VAL A 89 -2.66 3.32 -4.65
CA VAL A 89 -2.65 4.16 -5.86
C VAL A 89 -1.47 5.11 -5.77
N LEU A 90 -0.68 5.15 -6.83
CA LEU A 90 0.57 5.90 -6.93
C LEU A 90 0.51 6.84 -8.13
N VAL A 91 0.94 8.07 -7.93
CA VAL A 91 1.22 9.03 -9.00
C VAL A 91 2.72 9.07 -9.17
N GLU A 92 3.18 8.92 -10.40
CA GLU A 92 4.58 9.16 -10.70
C GLU A 92 4.86 10.66 -10.81
N ALA A 93 5.99 11.06 -10.23
CA ALA A 93 6.41 12.44 -10.22
C ALA A 93 7.93 12.59 -10.34
N GLU A 94 8.34 13.78 -10.75
CA GLU A 94 9.71 14.25 -10.56
C GLU A 94 9.81 14.96 -9.20
N ARG A 95 10.87 14.65 -8.44
CA ARG A 95 11.30 15.41 -7.25
C ARG A 95 12.82 15.54 -7.26
N SER A 96 13.31 16.78 -7.24
CA SER A 96 14.76 17.07 -7.23
C SER A 96 15.52 16.37 -8.36
N GLY A 97 14.97 16.34 -9.58
CA GLY A 97 15.58 15.70 -10.75
C GLY A 97 15.52 14.16 -10.74
N GLN A 98 14.77 13.54 -9.83
CA GLN A 98 14.61 12.09 -9.75
C GLN A 98 13.16 11.68 -10.00
N ARG A 99 12.96 10.60 -10.77
CA ARG A 99 11.67 9.91 -10.94
C ARG A 99 11.35 9.14 -9.66
N VAL A 100 10.21 9.45 -9.06
CA VAL A 100 9.72 8.88 -7.80
C VAL A 100 8.22 8.66 -7.88
N PHE A 101 7.67 7.91 -6.93
CA PHE A 101 6.21 7.85 -6.75
C PHE A 101 5.79 8.68 -5.54
N TYR A 102 4.56 9.21 -5.59
CA TYR A 102 3.84 9.73 -4.45
C TYR A 102 2.56 8.92 -4.26
N CYS A 103 2.23 8.57 -3.02
CA CYS A 103 1.02 7.82 -2.69
C CYS A 103 -0.06 8.76 -2.13
N PRO A 104 -1.04 9.20 -2.94
CA PRO A 104 -2.17 9.97 -2.43
C PRO A 104 -3.24 9.10 -1.75
N PHE A 105 -3.43 7.86 -2.22
CA PHE A 105 -4.48 6.98 -1.71
C PHE A 105 -3.96 5.56 -1.49
N ILE A 106 -4.30 5.00 -0.34
CA ILE A 106 -4.00 3.61 0.01
C ILE A 106 -5.06 3.10 1.00
N TYR A 107 -5.45 1.85 0.83
CA TYR A 107 -6.53 1.22 1.58
C TYR A 107 -6.11 -0.15 2.08
N VAL A 108 -6.46 -0.48 3.32
CA VAL A 108 -6.16 -1.78 3.94
C VAL A 108 -7.37 -2.32 4.68
N ASP A 109 -7.44 -3.63 4.89
CA ASP A 109 -8.53 -4.27 5.63
C ASP A 109 -8.24 -4.50 7.12
N GLN A 110 -7.06 -4.06 7.59
CA GLN A 110 -6.55 -4.37 8.91
C GLN A 110 -5.92 -3.14 9.59
N ASP A 111 -6.22 -2.96 10.87
CA ASP A 111 -5.94 -1.79 11.70
C ASP A 111 -4.46 -1.63 12.12
N LEU A 112 -3.76 -2.73 12.40
CA LEU A 112 -2.31 -2.70 12.64
C LEU A 112 -1.56 -2.23 11.39
N SER A 113 -1.99 -2.68 10.20
CA SER A 113 -1.44 -2.21 8.92
C SER A 113 -1.71 -0.72 8.70
N LEU A 114 -2.92 -0.26 9.01
CA LEU A 114 -3.30 1.16 8.98
C LEU A 114 -2.35 2.00 9.86
N ALA A 115 -2.19 1.61 11.12
CA ALA A 115 -1.35 2.30 12.08
C ALA A 115 0.12 2.36 11.65
N ARG A 116 0.69 1.23 11.18
CA ARG A 116 2.07 1.21 10.66
C ARG A 116 2.23 2.14 9.46
N GLY A 117 1.24 2.21 8.57
CA GLY A 117 1.29 3.07 7.39
C GLY A 117 1.38 4.55 7.73
N TRP A 118 0.56 5.03 8.67
CA TRP A 118 0.56 6.43 9.09
C TRP A 118 1.91 6.89 9.64
N LEU A 119 2.65 6.01 10.32
CA LEU A 119 3.98 6.31 10.83
C LEU A 119 5.06 6.45 9.74
N GLN A 120 4.79 5.98 8.52
CA GLN A 120 5.75 5.92 7.42
C GLN A 120 5.41 6.84 6.24
N GLY A 121 4.27 7.53 6.31
CA GLY A 121 3.79 8.42 5.26
C GLY A 121 2.81 7.78 4.29
N TRP A 122 2.36 6.55 4.53
CA TRP A 122 1.29 5.92 3.74
C TRP A 122 -0.08 6.38 4.28
N PRO A 123 -0.89 7.13 3.51
CA PRO A 123 -2.16 7.70 3.98
C PRO A 123 -3.30 6.67 4.00
N LYS A 124 -3.10 5.57 4.75
CA LYS A 124 -4.00 4.42 4.78
C LYS A 124 -5.39 4.79 5.29
N LYS A 125 -6.42 4.20 4.66
CA LYS A 125 -7.81 4.11 5.16
C LYS A 125 -8.26 2.65 5.24
N ILE A 126 -9.26 2.37 6.08
CA ILE A 126 -9.88 1.04 6.11
C ILE A 126 -10.79 0.83 4.90
N GLY A 127 -10.64 -0.32 4.24
CA GLY A 127 -11.48 -0.80 3.15
C GLY A 127 -11.48 -2.33 3.05
N SER A 128 -12.42 -2.90 2.31
CA SER A 128 -12.44 -4.31 1.95
C SER A 128 -11.74 -4.48 0.61
N VAL A 129 -10.56 -5.12 0.64
CA VAL A 129 -9.78 -5.44 -0.54
C VAL A 129 -9.91 -6.93 -0.82
N TRP A 130 -10.05 -7.31 -2.09
CA TRP A 130 -10.05 -8.70 -2.51
C TRP A 130 -9.19 -8.86 -3.76
N ILE A 131 -8.49 -9.97 -3.84
CA ILE A 131 -7.63 -10.36 -4.96
C ILE A 131 -7.80 -11.86 -5.22
N THR A 132 -7.82 -12.24 -6.49
CA THR A 132 -7.82 -13.64 -6.89
C THR A 132 -6.53 -14.30 -6.40
N ARG A 133 -6.65 -15.41 -5.67
CA ARG A 133 -5.49 -16.21 -5.25
C ARG A 133 -5.07 -17.14 -6.36
N SER A 134 -3.76 -17.30 -6.50
CA SER A 134 -3.15 -18.25 -7.42
C SER A 134 -2.58 -19.42 -6.62
N TYR A 135 -2.76 -20.64 -7.11
CA TYR A 135 -2.24 -21.88 -6.54
C TYR A 135 -1.48 -22.66 -7.61
N GLU A 136 -0.39 -23.31 -7.23
CA GLU A 136 0.42 -24.17 -8.11
C GLU A 136 -0.25 -25.54 -8.35
N LEU A 137 -1.49 -25.52 -8.86
CA LEU A 137 -2.32 -26.70 -9.07
C LEU A 137 -2.95 -26.69 -10.47
N GLU A 138 -3.12 -27.88 -11.03
CA GLU A 138 -3.87 -28.11 -12.28
C GLU A 138 -5.37 -28.23 -11.99
N HIS A 139 -6.05 -27.11 -11.75
CA HIS A 139 -7.48 -27.09 -11.47
C HIS A 139 -8.15 -25.78 -11.94
N PRO A 140 -9.41 -25.80 -12.42
CA PRO A 140 -10.10 -24.58 -12.87
C PRO A 140 -10.18 -23.45 -11.83
N ALA A 141 -10.19 -23.79 -10.54
CA ALA A 141 -10.22 -22.82 -9.44
C ALA A 141 -8.83 -22.34 -8.99
N ALA A 142 -7.74 -22.91 -9.51
CA ALA A 142 -6.38 -22.64 -9.01
C ALA A 142 -5.77 -21.35 -9.55
N ALA A 143 -6.25 -20.85 -10.70
CA ALA A 143 -5.72 -19.66 -11.37
C ALA A 143 -4.17 -19.61 -11.43
N PRO A 144 -3.50 -20.66 -11.95
CA PRO A 144 -2.04 -20.71 -11.98
C PRO A 144 -1.46 -19.59 -12.86
N HIS A 145 -0.22 -19.18 -12.61
CA HIS A 145 0.42 -18.11 -13.39
C HIS A 145 0.81 -18.58 -14.81
N ARG A 146 -0.17 -18.60 -15.72
CA ARG A 146 -0.03 -19.05 -17.12
C ARG A 146 -0.76 -18.15 -18.08
N ALA A 147 -0.29 -18.12 -19.33
CA ALA A 147 -0.93 -17.38 -20.41
C ALA A 147 -2.44 -17.64 -20.49
N GLY A 148 -3.23 -16.57 -20.60
CA GLY A 148 -4.69 -16.61 -20.69
C GLY A 148 -5.44 -16.68 -19.35
N VAL A 149 -4.77 -16.96 -18.23
CA VAL A 149 -5.42 -16.95 -16.91
C VAL A 149 -5.80 -15.52 -16.53
N ARG A 150 -7.04 -15.35 -16.05
CA ARG A 150 -7.59 -14.06 -15.63
C ARG A 150 -7.64 -13.96 -14.11
N LEU A 151 -7.17 -12.84 -13.58
CA LEU A 151 -7.16 -12.55 -12.14
C LEU A 151 -7.92 -11.25 -11.89
N GLY A 152 -8.88 -11.27 -10.99
CA GLY A 152 -9.65 -10.10 -10.57
C GLY A 152 -9.17 -9.54 -9.23
N ALA A 153 -9.34 -8.23 -9.04
CA ALA A 153 -9.15 -7.57 -7.77
C ALA A 153 -10.15 -6.42 -7.58
N SER A 154 -10.38 -6.03 -6.33
CA SER A 154 -11.52 -5.17 -6.00
C SER A 154 -11.32 -4.45 -4.67
N LEU A 155 -11.72 -3.18 -4.59
CA LEU A 155 -11.78 -2.37 -3.35
C LEU A 155 -13.20 -1.87 -3.08
N ALA A 156 -13.66 -1.97 -1.84
CA ALA A 156 -14.83 -1.25 -1.34
C ALA A 156 -14.53 -0.53 -0.01
N VAL A 157 -15.17 0.62 0.24
CA VAL A 157 -15.08 1.35 1.51
C VAL A 157 -16.49 1.65 1.99
N LYS A 158 -16.83 1.21 3.20
CA LYS A 158 -18.17 1.40 3.81
C LYS A 158 -19.30 1.02 2.82
N ASP A 159 -19.20 -0.19 2.27
CA ASP A 159 -20.13 -0.78 1.29
C ASP A 159 -20.23 -0.06 -0.06
N ARG A 160 -19.29 0.85 -0.37
CA ARG A 160 -19.19 1.51 -1.68
C ARG A 160 -18.04 0.93 -2.47
N ARG A 161 -18.33 0.40 -3.65
CA ARG A 161 -17.30 -0.01 -4.61
C ARG A 161 -16.47 1.20 -5.01
N LEU A 162 -15.16 1.14 -4.82
CA LEU A 162 -14.23 2.21 -5.22
C LEU A 162 -13.28 1.80 -6.34
N ALA A 163 -12.91 0.53 -6.44
CA ALA A 163 -12.07 0.05 -7.53
C ALA A 163 -12.41 -1.38 -7.95
N GLU A 164 -12.30 -1.65 -9.25
CA GLU A 164 -12.40 -2.98 -9.86
C GLU A 164 -11.29 -3.13 -10.89
N ALA A 165 -10.56 -4.23 -10.83
CA ALA A 165 -9.50 -4.56 -11.77
C ALA A 165 -9.62 -5.99 -12.25
N ALA A 166 -9.21 -6.21 -13.50
CA ALA A 166 -9.01 -7.54 -14.05
C ALA A 166 -7.76 -7.55 -14.92
N ILE A 167 -6.90 -8.55 -14.74
CA ILE A 167 -5.71 -8.75 -15.57
C ILE A 167 -5.78 -10.12 -16.27
N THR A 168 -5.18 -10.22 -17.45
CA THR A 168 -5.03 -11.47 -18.21
C THR A 168 -3.54 -11.72 -18.43
N LEU A 169 -3.03 -12.81 -17.88
CA LEU A 169 -1.61 -13.15 -17.97
C LEU A 169 -1.21 -13.44 -19.42
N THR A 170 -0.05 -12.93 -19.84
CA THR A 170 0.47 -13.12 -21.20
C THR A 170 1.34 -14.36 -21.31
N GLY A 171 1.91 -14.83 -20.20
CA GLY A 171 2.94 -15.87 -20.17
C GLY A 171 4.37 -15.32 -20.28
N GLU A 172 4.52 -14.03 -20.51
CA GLU A 172 5.82 -13.35 -20.60
C GLU A 172 6.32 -12.88 -19.23
N PRO A 173 7.64 -12.74 -19.02
CA PRO A 173 8.16 -12.04 -17.85
C PRO A 173 7.78 -10.56 -17.87
N ALA A 174 7.83 -9.91 -16.71
CA ALA A 174 7.58 -8.47 -16.59
C ALA A 174 8.60 -7.77 -15.70
N GLU A 175 8.83 -6.49 -15.98
CA GLU A 175 9.59 -5.62 -15.09
C GLU A 175 8.73 -5.14 -13.90
N PRO A 176 9.35 -4.82 -12.75
CA PRO A 176 8.66 -4.19 -11.62
C PRO A 176 7.86 -2.94 -12.01
N ILE A 177 6.73 -2.71 -11.32
CA ILE A 177 5.84 -1.56 -11.51
C ILE A 177 5.73 -0.79 -10.19
N GLY A 178 5.63 0.54 -10.23
CA GLY A 178 5.29 1.37 -9.07
C GLY A 178 6.32 1.27 -7.94
N PHE A 179 5.85 1.05 -6.70
CA PHE A 179 6.73 0.95 -5.52
C PHE A 179 7.71 -0.24 -5.58
N LEU A 180 7.47 -1.21 -6.48
CA LEU A 180 8.41 -2.29 -6.75
C LEU A 180 9.63 -1.80 -7.54
N ALA A 181 9.49 -0.74 -8.34
CA ALA A 181 10.55 -0.19 -9.20
C ALA A 181 11.29 1.01 -8.60
N ALA A 182 10.59 1.92 -7.90
CA ALA A 182 11.18 3.17 -7.41
C ALA A 182 10.69 3.58 -6.01
N PRO A 183 11.41 4.49 -5.32
CA PRO A 183 10.99 4.99 -4.01
C PRO A 183 9.61 5.66 -4.08
N THR A 184 8.79 5.41 -3.05
CA THR A 184 7.49 6.04 -2.89
C THR A 184 7.48 6.95 -1.68
N TYR A 185 6.95 8.16 -1.86
CA TYR A 185 6.78 9.16 -0.83
C TYR A 185 5.31 9.33 -0.45
N GLY A 186 5.08 9.83 0.75
CA GLY A 186 3.80 10.39 1.16
C GLY A 186 4.02 11.40 2.28
N GLN A 187 3.05 11.55 3.18
CA GLN A 187 3.12 12.56 4.25
C GLN A 187 2.82 11.96 5.62
N VAL A 188 3.62 12.35 6.61
CA VAL A 188 3.35 12.11 8.03
C VAL A 188 2.96 13.43 8.67
N ALA A 189 1.88 13.44 9.44
CA ALA A 189 1.48 14.54 10.31
C ALA A 189 1.07 13.99 11.67
N THR A 190 1.09 14.83 12.71
CA THR A 190 0.80 14.42 14.09
C THR A 190 -0.38 15.24 14.63
N PRO A 191 -1.61 14.92 14.24
CA PRO A 191 -2.78 15.64 14.71
C PRO A 191 -2.96 15.46 16.22
N THR A 192 -3.38 16.51 16.91
CA THR A 192 -3.59 16.53 18.37
C THR A 192 -4.77 17.41 18.77
N LEU A 193 -5.42 17.05 19.88
CA LEU A 193 -6.45 17.85 20.55
C LEU A 193 -5.93 18.46 21.87
N LEU A 194 -4.64 18.28 22.19
CA LEU A 194 -4.03 18.83 23.39
C LEU A 194 -4.09 20.36 23.37
N GLY A 195 -4.26 20.98 24.54
CA GLY A 195 -4.41 22.44 24.65
C GLY A 195 -5.78 22.97 24.22
N GLY A 196 -6.75 22.09 23.93
CA GLY A 196 -8.14 22.48 23.64
C GLY A 196 -8.38 23.06 22.25
N THR A 197 -7.35 23.16 21.40
CA THR A 197 -7.45 23.60 20.01
C THR A 197 -6.98 22.47 19.10
N PRO A 198 -7.81 21.97 18.16
CA PRO A 198 -7.37 20.98 17.19
C PRO A 198 -6.21 21.50 16.33
N ASP A 199 -5.12 20.74 16.28
CA ASP A 199 -3.96 21.01 15.43
C ASP A 199 -3.66 19.76 14.59
N ARG A 200 -3.37 19.94 13.30
CA ARG A 200 -2.94 18.87 12.39
C ARG A 200 -1.46 18.49 12.60
N GLY A 201 -0.67 19.41 13.15
CA GLY A 201 0.78 19.36 13.11
C GLY A 201 1.34 19.66 11.71
N THR A 202 2.63 19.95 11.62
CA THR A 202 3.32 20.23 10.35
C THR A 202 3.51 18.95 9.53
N PRO A 203 2.91 18.81 8.34
CA PRO A 203 3.14 17.64 7.50
C PRO A 203 4.60 17.56 7.04
N THR A 204 5.17 16.37 7.13
CA THR A 204 6.52 16.06 6.65
C THR A 204 6.43 15.05 5.52
N THR A 205 7.02 15.38 4.36
CA THR A 205 7.23 14.40 3.29
C THR A 205 8.15 13.30 3.80
N ALA A 206 7.70 12.06 3.68
CA ALA A 206 8.42 10.90 4.17
C ALA A 206 8.37 9.74 3.18
N ARG A 207 9.30 8.81 3.30
CA ARG A 207 9.29 7.50 2.65
C ARG A 207 9.74 6.43 3.62
N ALA A 208 9.24 5.21 3.43
CA ALA A 208 9.76 4.04 4.15
C ALA A 208 11.23 3.79 3.78
N LEU A 209 12.05 3.46 4.79
CA LEU A 209 13.40 2.94 4.61
C LEU A 209 13.31 1.42 4.56
N VAL A 210 13.57 0.87 3.38
CA VAL A 210 13.38 -0.54 3.07
C VAL A 210 14.74 -1.24 2.90
N SER A 211 14.91 -2.38 3.56
CA SER A 211 16.02 -3.33 3.36
C SER A 211 15.50 -4.67 2.86
N ASP A 212 16.41 -5.54 2.43
CA ASP A 212 16.15 -6.96 2.11
C ASP A 212 15.00 -7.18 1.11
N LYS A 213 14.87 -6.26 0.14
CA LYS A 213 13.84 -6.34 -0.89
C LYS A 213 14.15 -7.48 -1.85
N LEU A 214 13.24 -8.45 -1.92
CA LEU A 214 13.26 -9.57 -2.86
C LEU A 214 12.01 -9.52 -3.71
N ILE A 215 12.15 -9.64 -5.02
CA ILE A 215 11.02 -9.75 -5.95
C ILE A 215 11.13 -11.12 -6.62
N GLY A 216 10.07 -11.91 -6.53
CA GLY A 216 9.96 -13.19 -7.23
C GLY A 216 9.75 -13.00 -8.72
N THR A 217 9.52 -14.09 -9.45
CA THR A 217 9.20 -14.01 -10.87
C THR A 217 7.94 -13.17 -11.09
N ALA A 218 8.08 -12.10 -11.87
CA ALA A 218 6.96 -11.26 -12.27
C ALA A 218 6.38 -11.78 -13.59
N HIS A 219 5.08 -12.06 -13.58
CA HIS A 219 4.33 -12.55 -14.72
C HIS A 219 3.60 -11.38 -15.36
N GLY A 220 3.90 -11.10 -16.63
CA GLY A 220 3.29 -10.05 -17.42
C GLY A 220 1.82 -10.32 -17.72
N ALA A 221 1.07 -9.24 -17.87
CA ALA A 221 -0.36 -9.25 -18.11
C ALA A 221 -0.80 -7.99 -18.88
N THR A 222 -1.95 -8.11 -19.54
CA THR A 222 -2.77 -6.93 -19.91
C THR A 222 -3.88 -6.78 -18.87
N GLY A 223 -4.54 -5.63 -18.79
CA GLY A 223 -5.61 -5.46 -17.81
C GLY A 223 -6.44 -4.22 -17.99
N GLU A 224 -7.45 -4.13 -17.12
CA GLU A 224 -8.34 -2.99 -16.97
C GLU A 224 -8.46 -2.63 -15.49
N LEU A 225 -8.68 -1.34 -15.21
CA LEU A 225 -8.93 -0.80 -13.88
C LEU A 225 -9.97 0.31 -14.03
N ARG A 226 -10.93 0.33 -13.10
CA ARG A 226 -11.88 1.44 -12.95
C ARG A 226 -11.89 1.92 -11.51
N PHE A 227 -11.88 3.22 -11.32
CA PHE A 227 -12.21 3.87 -10.07
C PHE A 227 -13.64 4.41 -10.12
N HIS A 228 -14.33 4.28 -9.00
CA HIS A 228 -15.73 4.68 -8.88
C HIS A 228 -15.86 5.89 -7.95
N PRO A 229 -16.72 6.87 -8.28
CA PRO A 229 -16.90 8.05 -7.44
C PRO A 229 -17.54 7.70 -6.10
N SER A 230 -17.15 8.43 -5.06
CA SER A 230 -17.68 8.26 -3.70
C SER A 230 -17.83 9.61 -3.00
N PRO A 231 -18.84 9.80 -2.14
CA PRO A 231 -19.03 11.07 -1.43
C PRO A 231 -17.95 11.37 -0.37
N ARG A 232 -17.09 10.39 -0.03
CA ARG A 232 -16.10 10.49 1.06
C ARG A 232 -14.71 9.99 0.66
N ASP A 233 -14.53 9.68 -0.61
CA ASP A 233 -13.28 9.18 -1.20
C ASP A 233 -13.10 9.76 -2.60
N GLU A 234 -11.90 10.24 -2.87
CA GLU A 234 -11.58 10.98 -4.09
C GLU A 234 -10.66 10.18 -5.02
N VAL A 235 -10.56 8.86 -4.83
CA VAL A 235 -9.70 7.99 -5.67
C VAL A 235 -10.07 8.07 -7.16
N SER A 236 -11.33 8.36 -7.49
CA SER A 236 -11.80 8.57 -8.86
C SER A 236 -11.25 9.84 -9.52
N LEU A 237 -10.58 10.74 -8.78
CA LEU A 237 -9.79 11.82 -9.39
C LEU A 237 -8.63 11.27 -10.23
N LEU A 238 -8.21 10.03 -9.96
CA LEU A 238 -7.19 9.30 -10.71
C LEU A 238 -7.80 8.22 -11.60
N GLU A 239 -9.02 8.41 -12.14
CA GLU A 239 -9.56 7.51 -13.16
C GLU A 239 -8.53 7.37 -14.30
N PRO A 240 -8.03 6.15 -14.59
CA PRO A 240 -7.02 5.98 -15.62
C PRO A 240 -7.62 6.22 -17.00
N GLU A 241 -6.91 6.97 -17.83
CA GLU A 241 -7.20 7.07 -19.26
C GLU A 241 -6.91 5.72 -19.94
N ARG A 242 -5.88 5.01 -19.44
CA ARG A 242 -5.46 3.70 -19.92
C ARG A 242 -4.64 2.92 -18.88
N VAL A 243 -4.76 1.60 -18.92
CA VAL A 243 -3.78 0.66 -18.34
C VAL A 243 -2.72 0.34 -19.39
N VAL A 244 -1.47 0.71 -19.15
CA VAL A 244 -0.35 0.54 -20.08
C VAL A 244 0.11 -0.92 -20.12
N ARG A 245 0.33 -1.49 -18.93
CA ARG A 245 0.67 -2.91 -18.73
C ARG A 245 0.27 -3.34 -17.32
N ALA A 246 0.23 -4.64 -17.09
CA ALA A 246 -0.01 -5.21 -15.78
C ALA A 246 0.96 -6.36 -15.47
N SER A 247 1.08 -6.73 -14.21
CA SER A 247 1.82 -7.90 -13.78
C SER A 247 1.31 -8.46 -12.46
N THR A 248 1.68 -9.70 -12.15
CA THR A 248 1.58 -10.26 -10.80
C THR A 248 2.92 -10.87 -10.39
N CYS A 249 3.33 -10.65 -9.15
CA CYS A 249 4.55 -11.24 -8.60
C CYS A 249 4.40 -11.50 -7.10
N THR A 250 5.37 -12.18 -6.51
CA THR A 250 5.58 -12.17 -5.06
C THR A 250 6.68 -11.18 -4.71
N VAL A 251 6.63 -10.63 -3.50
CA VAL A 251 7.65 -9.71 -2.98
C VAL A 251 7.85 -9.98 -1.49
N ALA A 252 9.08 -9.79 -1.01
CA ALA A 252 9.39 -9.68 0.41
C ALA A 252 10.24 -8.44 0.65
N LEU A 253 10.08 -7.79 1.80
CA LEU A 253 10.85 -6.62 2.19
C LEU A 253 10.83 -6.42 3.71
N THR A 254 11.80 -5.65 4.20
CA THR A 254 11.85 -5.22 5.60
C THR A 254 11.79 -3.71 5.67
N VAL A 255 10.86 -3.15 6.44
CA VAL A 255 10.88 -1.72 6.81
C VAL A 255 11.68 -1.59 8.11
N VAL A 256 12.69 -0.72 8.10
CA VAL A 256 13.53 -0.43 9.28
C VAL A 256 13.28 0.98 9.86
N GLY A 257 12.48 1.80 9.18
CA GLY A 257 12.15 3.15 9.61
C GLY A 257 11.54 3.98 8.49
N ALA A 258 11.50 5.30 8.66
CA ALA A 258 11.10 6.25 7.63
C ALA A 258 12.05 7.46 7.59
N GLY A 259 12.29 8.00 6.40
CA GLY A 259 13.17 9.14 6.15
C GLY A 259 12.50 10.24 5.31
N ARG A 260 13.13 11.41 5.24
CA ARG A 260 12.68 12.58 4.46
C ARG A 260 13.14 12.55 3.00
#